data_AF-A0AAV8T9F7-F1
#
_entry.id   AF-A0AAV8T9F7-F1
#
_cell.length_a   1.000
_cell.length_b   1.000
_cell.length_c   1.000
_cell.angle_alpha   90.00
_cell.angle_beta   90.00
_cell.angle_gamma   90.00
#
_symmetry.space_group_name_H-M   'P 1'
#
loop_
_entity.id
_entity.type
_entity.pdbx_description
1 polymer ?
#
loop_
_entity_poly.entity_id
_entity_poly.type
_entity_poly.pdbx_seq_one_letter_code
_entity_poly.pdbx_strand_id
1 'polypeptide(L)'
;MQQCLASLFSQQERKFWSAKLLLFCKMDQGLQNLSIREKEDAEFVIPTEEIQGEAINYDICLYSKLIRERVINAKAMEQMLLSFWHPMRGAYIKPLIDNNIYIIQFYHHIDLKKMLAGGPWSFNKCIMLIHQWKEGKNPMDIDFTHIDVWVQFHGLPMGFASETLARNIGNVMGTYLDYNSTFRRNSWNNYMRVRAQINVEEPLIRKKIIRKQGAEPTVITFNYERLPLICYLYGIIGHTETNCRKLLERSEEEISREWTGGISAR
;
A
#
# COMPACT_ATOMS: atom_id res chain seq x y z
N MET A 1 -7.04 -39.19 -44.08
CA MET A 1 -5.61 -39.38 -44.46
C MET A 1 -4.97 -40.44 -43.57
N GLN A 2 -5.60 -41.62 -43.54
CA GLN A 2 -5.17 -42.81 -42.83
C GLN A 2 -5.41 -43.90 -43.88
N GLN A 3 -4.39 -44.26 -44.65
CA GLN A 3 -4.28 -45.55 -45.38
C GLN A 3 -3.12 -45.66 -46.39
N CYS A 4 -2.40 -44.59 -46.75
CA CYS A 4 -1.42 -44.70 -47.86
C CYS A 4 0.07 -44.87 -47.52
N LEU A 5 0.48 -45.13 -46.26
CA LEU A 5 1.92 -45.27 -45.93
C LEU A 5 2.33 -46.58 -45.23
N ALA A 6 1.47 -47.60 -45.23
CA ALA A 6 1.75 -48.86 -44.53
C ALA A 6 2.35 -49.99 -45.42
N SER A 7 2.55 -49.76 -46.72
CA SER A 7 2.98 -50.80 -47.67
C SER A 7 4.48 -50.83 -47.97
N LEU A 8 5.28 -49.89 -47.47
CA LEU A 8 6.72 -49.78 -47.79
C LEU A 8 7.69 -50.32 -46.72
N PHE A 9 7.20 -50.88 -45.61
CA PHE A 9 8.06 -51.41 -44.55
C PHE A 9 8.01 -52.93 -44.47
N SER A 10 9.19 -53.53 -44.39
CA SER A 10 9.39 -54.98 -44.27
C SER A 10 8.75 -55.51 -42.98
N GLN A 11 8.43 -56.80 -42.94
CA GLN A 11 7.79 -57.44 -41.78
C GLN A 11 8.63 -57.30 -40.48
N GLN A 12 9.93 -57.05 -40.63
CA GLN A 12 10.89 -56.86 -39.54
C GLN A 12 10.86 -55.44 -38.96
N GLU A 13 10.63 -54.42 -39.80
CA GLU A 13 10.49 -53.03 -39.36
C GLU A 13 9.17 -52.78 -38.64
N ARG A 14 8.07 -53.45 -39.03
CA ARG A 14 6.80 -53.40 -38.28
C ARG A 14 6.93 -53.94 -36.85
N LYS A 15 7.71 -55.00 -36.64
CA LYS A 15 8.02 -55.53 -35.31
C LYS A 15 8.86 -54.53 -34.50
N PHE A 16 9.83 -53.88 -35.15
CA PHE A 16 10.70 -52.88 -34.53
C PHE A 16 9.93 -51.64 -34.06
N TRP A 17 9.02 -51.10 -34.90
CA TRP A 17 8.16 -49.97 -34.52
C TRP A 17 7.08 -50.35 -33.50
N SER A 18 6.52 -51.58 -33.54
CA SER A 18 5.57 -52.06 -32.53
C SER A 18 6.20 -52.20 -31.14
N ALA A 19 7.44 -52.70 -31.06
CA ALA A 19 8.18 -52.82 -29.82
C ALA A 19 8.56 -51.45 -29.25
N LYS A 20 8.93 -50.50 -30.12
CA LYS A 20 9.24 -49.11 -29.72
C LYS A 20 8.01 -48.33 -29.23
N LEU A 21 6.85 -48.52 -29.87
CA LEU A 21 5.56 -47.96 -29.41
C LEU A 21 5.07 -48.59 -28.10
N LEU A 22 5.27 -49.91 -27.91
CA LEU A 22 4.97 -50.59 -26.65
C LEU A 22 5.88 -50.14 -25.50
N LEU A 23 7.17 -49.85 -25.77
CA LEU A 23 8.10 -49.28 -24.80
C LEU A 23 7.75 -47.83 -24.44
N PHE A 24 7.34 -47.01 -25.40
CA PHE A 24 6.86 -45.65 -25.14
C PHE A 24 5.55 -45.64 -24.34
N CYS A 25 4.61 -46.52 -24.68
CA CYS A 25 3.33 -46.65 -23.98
C CYS A 25 3.49 -47.21 -22.55
N LYS A 26 4.45 -48.13 -22.32
CA LYS A 26 4.81 -48.61 -20.97
C LYS A 26 5.51 -47.56 -20.12
N MET A 27 6.28 -46.63 -20.73
CA MET A 27 6.90 -45.51 -20.02
C MET A 27 5.86 -44.48 -19.56
N ASP A 28 4.85 -44.18 -20.37
CA ASP A 28 3.74 -43.28 -19.99
C ASP A 28 2.82 -43.87 -18.90
N GLN A 29 2.56 -45.19 -18.94
CA GLN A 29 1.80 -45.88 -17.89
C GLN A 29 2.54 -45.91 -16.54
N GLY A 30 3.87 -45.82 -16.53
CA GLY A 30 4.67 -45.72 -15.30
C GLY A 30 4.69 -44.32 -14.69
N LEU A 31 4.46 -43.27 -15.49
CA LEU A 31 4.41 -41.87 -15.04
C LEU A 31 3.01 -41.47 -14.51
N GLN A 32 1.94 -42.14 -14.96
CA GLN A 32 0.57 -41.87 -14.50
C GLN A 32 0.31 -42.26 -13.02
N ASN A 33 1.20 -43.05 -12.41
CA ASN A 33 1.08 -43.49 -11.01
C ASN A 33 2.08 -42.83 -10.05
N LEU A 34 2.75 -41.76 -10.45
CA LEU A 34 3.52 -40.91 -9.54
C LEU A 34 2.62 -39.79 -8.98
N SER A 35 1.58 -40.15 -8.23
CA SER A 35 0.77 -39.17 -7.47
C SER A 35 1.49 -38.76 -6.19
N ILE A 36 2.63 -38.06 -6.33
CA ILE A 36 3.31 -37.42 -5.19
C ILE A 36 2.42 -36.32 -4.56
N ARG A 37 1.46 -35.81 -5.34
CA ARG A 37 0.58 -34.68 -4.99
C ARG A 37 -0.28 -34.90 -3.75
N GLU A 38 -0.77 -36.11 -3.49
CA GLU A 38 -1.71 -36.33 -2.37
C GLU A 38 -1.08 -36.02 -1.00
N LYS A 39 0.24 -36.21 -0.85
CA LYS A 39 0.95 -35.84 0.39
C LYS A 39 1.39 -34.37 0.41
N GLU A 40 1.58 -33.76 -0.75
CA GLU A 40 1.91 -32.33 -0.88
C GLU A 40 0.69 -31.43 -0.66
N ASP A 41 -0.49 -31.89 -1.11
CA ASP A 41 -1.77 -31.20 -0.99
C ASP A 41 -2.50 -31.49 0.34
N ALA A 42 -1.99 -32.43 1.15
CA ALA A 42 -2.56 -32.74 2.46
C ALA A 42 -2.24 -31.64 3.47
N GLU A 43 -3.29 -31.08 4.10
CA GLU A 43 -3.13 -30.11 5.17
C GLU A 43 -2.47 -30.75 6.39
N PHE A 44 -1.28 -30.25 6.75
CA PHE A 44 -0.61 -30.63 7.98
C PHE A 44 -1.04 -29.69 9.11
N VAL A 45 -2.05 -30.10 9.88
CA VAL A 45 -2.54 -29.34 11.03
C VAL A 45 -1.58 -29.53 12.20
N ILE A 46 -0.80 -28.50 12.52
CA ILE A 46 0.08 -28.49 13.68
C ILE A 46 -0.76 -28.16 14.92
N PRO A 47 -0.81 -29.02 15.95
CA PRO A 47 -1.47 -28.70 17.21
C PRO A 47 -0.86 -27.44 17.83
N THR A 48 -1.69 -26.54 18.35
CA THR A 48 -1.24 -25.25 18.92
C THR A 48 -0.18 -25.42 20.02
N GLU A 49 -0.23 -26.54 20.74
CA GLU A 49 0.69 -26.93 21.81
C GLU A 49 2.12 -27.23 21.30
N GLU A 50 2.27 -27.60 20.03
CA GLU A 50 3.56 -27.93 19.39
C GLU A 50 4.23 -26.71 18.75
N ILE A 51 3.55 -25.57 18.66
CA ILE A 51 4.11 -24.30 18.19
C ILE A 51 4.97 -23.70 19.32
N GLN A 52 6.19 -24.22 19.48
CA GLN A 52 7.18 -23.68 20.42
C GLN A 52 7.88 -22.47 19.79
N GLY A 53 7.26 -21.30 19.91
CA GLY A 53 7.84 -20.01 19.56
C GLY A 53 7.42 -18.94 20.56
N GLU A 54 8.24 -17.90 20.75
CA GLU A 54 7.79 -16.72 21.49
C GLU A 54 6.54 -16.17 20.80
N ALA A 55 5.43 -16.08 21.54
CA ALA A 55 4.20 -15.50 21.03
C ALA A 55 4.48 -14.07 20.55
N ILE A 56 4.35 -13.83 19.25
CA ILE A 56 4.53 -12.51 18.68
C ILE A 56 3.40 -11.64 19.21
N ASN A 57 3.75 -10.58 19.94
CA ASN A 57 2.76 -9.59 20.35
C ASN A 57 2.43 -8.69 19.15
N TYR A 58 1.39 -9.05 18.41
CA TYR A 58 0.94 -8.33 17.21
C TYR A 58 0.52 -6.88 17.49
N ASP A 59 0.10 -6.54 18.72
CA ASP A 59 -0.34 -5.19 19.08
C ASP A 59 0.78 -4.14 19.02
N ILE A 60 2.04 -4.58 19.11
CA ILE A 60 3.23 -3.72 19.02
C ILE A 60 3.97 -3.85 17.68
N CYS A 61 3.38 -4.56 16.72
CA CYS A 61 3.97 -4.81 15.42
C CYS A 61 3.15 -4.19 14.28
N LEU A 62 3.84 -3.70 13.27
CA LEU A 62 3.27 -3.09 12.07
C LEU A 62 3.92 -3.68 10.84
N TYR A 63 3.16 -3.70 9.76
CA TYR A 63 3.74 -3.76 8.43
C TYR A 63 3.84 -2.36 7.84
N SER A 64 4.90 -2.11 7.11
CA SER A 64 5.04 -0.89 6.34
C SER A 64 5.52 -1.15 4.92
N LYS A 65 5.14 -0.29 3.99
CA LYS A 65 5.59 -0.33 2.60
C LYS A 65 6.05 1.06 2.16
N LEU A 66 7.21 1.16 1.56
CA LEU A 66 7.63 2.41 0.91
C LEU A 66 7.11 2.47 -0.54
N ILE A 67 6.48 3.59 -0.92
CA ILE A 67 6.05 3.82 -2.31
C ILE A 67 7.27 4.14 -3.17
N ARG A 68 7.99 3.08 -3.57
CA ARG A 68 9.16 3.14 -4.47
C ARG A 68 9.40 1.77 -5.10
N GLU A 69 9.88 1.77 -6.34
CA GLU A 69 10.21 0.55 -7.09
C GLU A 69 11.58 -0.04 -6.71
N ARG A 70 12.57 0.80 -6.36
CA ARG A 70 13.92 0.36 -6.00
C ARG A 70 14.03 -0.03 -4.53
N VAL A 71 14.73 -1.12 -4.26
CA VAL A 71 15.05 -1.58 -2.89
C VAL A 71 15.92 -0.54 -2.18
N ILE A 72 15.63 -0.31 -0.90
CA ILE A 72 16.33 0.64 -0.04
C ILE A 72 17.21 -0.10 0.97
N ASN A 73 18.31 0.55 1.39
CA ASN A 73 19.11 0.09 2.51
C ASN A 73 18.29 0.15 3.81
N ALA A 74 17.78 -1.00 4.25
CA ALA A 74 16.94 -1.13 5.44
C ALA A 74 17.61 -0.58 6.71
N LYS A 75 18.92 -0.79 6.87
CA LYS A 75 19.68 -0.30 8.04
C LYS A 75 19.76 1.22 8.09
N ALA A 76 19.99 1.86 6.94
CA ALA A 76 20.00 3.31 6.85
C ALA A 76 18.60 3.90 7.11
N MET A 77 17.55 3.24 6.61
CA MET A 77 16.17 3.60 6.88
C MET A 77 15.84 3.47 8.37
N GLU A 78 16.19 2.35 9.00
CA GLU A 78 15.99 2.11 10.42
C GLU A 78 16.65 3.18 11.28
N GLN A 79 17.95 3.43 11.07
CA GLN A 79 18.69 4.45 11.82
C GLN A 79 18.06 5.84 11.70
N MET A 80 17.62 6.23 10.51
CA MET A 80 16.99 7.52 10.26
C MET A 80 15.59 7.60 10.88
N LEU A 81 14.75 6.57 10.72
CA LEU A 81 13.39 6.59 11.27
C LEU A 81 13.40 6.56 12.80
N LEU A 82 14.27 5.74 13.42
CA LEU A 82 14.41 5.70 14.87
C LEU A 82 14.95 7.02 15.44
N SER A 83 15.83 7.72 14.72
CA SER A 83 16.29 9.05 15.11
C SER A 83 15.25 10.15 14.91
N PHE A 84 14.17 9.92 14.17
CA PHE A 84 13.03 10.84 14.12
C PHE A 84 11.98 10.50 15.17
N TRP A 85 11.61 9.22 15.29
CA TRP A 85 10.57 8.76 16.20
C TRP A 85 10.97 8.87 17.67
N HIS A 86 12.26 8.70 17.97
CA HIS A 86 12.81 8.66 19.33
C HIS A 86 11.96 7.77 20.27
N PRO A 87 11.78 6.47 19.94
CA PRO A 87 11.06 5.57 20.82
C PRO A 87 11.79 5.42 22.15
N MET A 88 11.08 5.55 23.27
CA MET A 88 11.66 5.49 24.61
C MET A 88 12.24 4.12 24.93
N ARG A 89 11.55 3.04 24.53
CA ARG A 89 12.04 1.67 24.74
C ARG A 89 12.78 1.13 23.53
N GLY A 90 12.69 1.78 22.38
CA GLY A 90 13.25 1.28 21.13
C GLY A 90 12.22 0.59 20.23
N ALA A 91 12.65 0.36 19.01
CA ALA A 91 11.97 -0.45 18.01
C ALA A 91 13.04 -0.97 17.05
N TYR A 92 12.72 -2.03 16.31
CA TYR A 92 13.56 -2.47 15.19
C TYR A 92 12.74 -2.53 13.90
N ILE A 93 13.42 -2.41 12.76
CA ILE A 93 12.81 -2.48 11.44
C ILE A 93 13.51 -3.56 10.61
N LYS A 94 12.75 -4.57 10.17
CA LYS A 94 13.27 -5.69 9.39
C LYS A 94 12.64 -5.72 7.99
N PRO A 95 13.43 -5.79 6.91
CA PRO A 95 12.88 -5.99 5.57
C PRO A 95 12.26 -7.37 5.45
N LEU A 96 11.13 -7.46 4.73
CA LEU A 96 10.66 -8.71 4.15
C LEU A 96 11.32 -8.94 2.79
N ILE A 97 11.16 -10.14 2.26
CA ILE A 97 11.87 -10.62 1.06
C ILE A 97 11.52 -9.76 -0.17
N ASP A 98 10.34 -9.13 -0.23
CA ASP A 98 9.86 -8.45 -1.44
C ASP A 98 9.25 -7.04 -1.23
N ASN A 99 9.22 -6.27 -2.33
CA ASN A 99 8.38 -5.09 -2.54
C ASN A 99 8.53 -3.90 -1.56
N ASN A 100 9.72 -3.70 -0.99
CA ASN A 100 9.95 -2.64 0.00
C ASN A 100 8.95 -2.72 1.18
N ILE A 101 8.60 -3.94 1.58
CA ILE A 101 7.78 -4.20 2.76
C ILE A 101 8.69 -4.44 3.95
N TYR A 102 8.34 -3.90 5.11
CA TYR A 102 9.10 -4.02 6.35
C TYR A 102 8.16 -4.38 7.51
N ILE A 103 8.68 -5.14 8.48
CA ILE A 103 8.09 -5.27 9.80
C ILE A 103 8.73 -4.22 10.70
N ILE A 104 7.90 -3.48 11.42
CA ILE A 104 8.33 -2.60 12.49
C ILE A 104 7.78 -3.18 13.79
N GLN A 105 8.64 -3.51 14.73
CA GLN A 105 8.24 -3.94 16.06
C GLN A 105 8.76 -2.95 17.10
N PHE A 106 7.83 -2.36 17.86
CA PHE A 106 8.15 -1.51 19.01
C PHE A 106 8.30 -2.36 20.27
N TYR A 107 9.11 -1.90 21.21
CA TYR A 107 9.21 -2.57 22.52
C TYR A 107 8.18 -2.05 23.53
N HIS A 108 7.38 -1.06 23.15
CA HIS A 108 6.31 -0.52 23.98
C HIS A 108 5.19 0.12 23.16
N HIS A 109 3.94 -0.12 23.56
CA HIS A 109 2.75 0.37 22.86
C HIS A 109 2.63 1.92 22.86
N ILE A 110 3.22 2.62 23.83
CA ILE A 110 3.24 4.09 23.86
C ILE A 110 4.08 4.64 22.70
N ASP A 111 5.23 4.02 22.42
CA ASP A 111 6.10 4.44 21.32
C ASP A 111 5.42 4.21 19.97
N LEU A 112 4.75 3.07 19.81
CA LEU A 112 3.89 2.77 18.66
C LEU A 112 2.82 3.84 18.45
N LYS A 113 2.02 4.13 19.49
CA LYS A 113 0.94 5.13 19.44
C LYS A 113 1.48 6.52 19.10
N LYS A 114 2.61 6.91 19.68
CA LYS A 114 3.28 8.19 19.39
C LYS A 114 3.73 8.26 17.94
N MET A 115 4.34 7.19 17.42
CA MET A 115 4.74 7.11 16.01
C MET A 115 3.51 7.20 15.08
N LEU A 116 2.47 6.40 15.32
CA LEU A 116 1.23 6.45 14.53
C LEU A 116 0.58 7.84 14.57
N ALA A 117 0.55 8.50 15.73
CA ALA A 117 0.03 9.87 15.87
C ALA A 117 0.86 10.92 15.11
N GLY A 118 2.16 10.69 14.98
CA GLY A 118 3.09 11.60 14.32
C GLY A 118 3.10 11.54 12.79
N GLY A 119 2.44 10.56 12.16
CA GLY A 119 2.41 10.39 10.70
C GLY A 119 1.79 11.57 9.92
N PRO A 120 1.98 11.63 8.59
CA PRO A 120 2.60 10.60 7.75
C PRO A 120 4.12 10.56 7.88
N TRP A 121 4.73 9.42 7.54
CA TRP A 121 6.18 9.22 7.60
C TRP A 121 6.75 9.02 6.21
N SER A 122 8.00 9.45 6.02
CA SER A 122 8.71 9.25 4.77
C SER A 122 10.19 9.01 5.01
N PHE A 123 10.81 8.32 4.07
CA PHE A 123 12.25 8.11 4.02
C PHE A 123 12.75 8.48 2.63
N ASN A 124 13.74 9.37 2.53
CA ASN A 124 14.26 9.88 1.25
C ASN A 124 13.15 10.32 0.28
N LYS A 125 12.19 11.12 0.78
CA LYS A 125 11.01 11.61 0.06
C LYS A 125 10.02 10.53 -0.40
N CYS A 126 10.23 9.27 -0.02
CA CYS A 126 9.30 8.17 -0.33
C CYS A 126 8.37 7.99 0.86
N ILE A 127 7.07 8.07 0.60
CA ILE A 127 6.06 7.89 1.64
C ILE A 127 6.06 6.44 2.12
N MET A 128 5.91 6.29 3.43
CA MET A 128 5.76 5.01 4.10
C MET A 128 4.29 4.80 4.46
N LEU A 129 3.69 3.78 3.85
CA LEU A 129 2.37 3.28 4.17
C LEU A 129 2.50 2.35 5.36
N ILE A 130 1.59 2.48 6.32
CA ILE A 130 1.64 1.74 7.58
C ILE A 130 0.33 1.00 7.76
N HIS A 131 0.43 -0.27 8.11
CA HIS A 131 -0.71 -1.13 8.39
C HIS A 131 -0.48 -1.87 9.71
N GLN A 132 -1.50 -1.89 10.58
CA GLN A 132 -1.43 -2.65 11.84
C GLN A 132 -1.34 -4.15 11.54
N TRP A 133 -0.38 -4.85 12.12
CA TRP A 133 -0.32 -6.31 11.97
C TRP A 133 -1.48 -6.94 12.78
N LYS A 134 -2.30 -7.74 12.09
CA LYS A 134 -3.32 -8.60 12.70
C LYS A 134 -2.89 -10.07 12.57
N GLU A 135 -3.14 -10.85 13.62
CA GLU A 135 -2.87 -12.28 13.64
C GLU A 135 -3.51 -12.99 12.42
N GLY A 136 -2.79 -13.95 11.84
CA GLY A 136 -3.25 -14.73 10.69
C GLY A 136 -3.29 -13.99 9.34
N LYS A 137 -2.84 -12.72 9.26
CA LYS A 137 -2.73 -11.99 7.99
C LYS A 137 -1.30 -12.02 7.45
N ASN A 138 -1.14 -12.50 6.21
CA ASN A 138 0.12 -12.44 5.48
C ASN A 138 0.34 -11.00 4.97
N PRO A 139 1.54 -10.43 5.14
CA PRO A 139 1.86 -9.09 4.65
C PRO A 139 1.75 -8.94 3.13
N MET A 140 1.89 -10.03 2.38
CA MET A 140 1.73 -10.03 0.92
C MET A 140 0.28 -9.87 0.48
N ASP A 141 -0.68 -10.15 1.36
CA ASP A 141 -2.12 -9.99 1.11
C ASP A 141 -2.64 -8.61 1.54
N ILE A 142 -1.75 -7.72 2.00
CA ILE A 142 -2.13 -6.38 2.46
C ILE A 142 -2.09 -5.40 1.29
N ASP A 143 -3.24 -4.78 1.04
CA ASP A 143 -3.36 -3.67 0.12
C ASP A 143 -2.83 -2.39 0.75
N PHE A 144 -1.55 -2.11 0.49
CA PHE A 144 -0.91 -0.84 0.85
C PHE A 144 -1.34 0.28 -0.11
N THR A 145 -2.57 0.75 0.07
CA THR A 145 -3.19 1.80 -0.77
C THR A 145 -3.53 3.06 0.01
N HIS A 146 -3.48 3.04 1.33
CA HIS A 146 -3.97 4.14 2.17
C HIS A 146 -2.90 4.75 3.07
N ILE A 147 -2.99 6.07 3.25
CA ILE A 147 -2.14 6.84 4.17
C ILE A 147 -2.97 7.75 5.07
N ASP A 148 -2.61 7.80 6.35
CA ASP A 148 -3.16 8.77 7.29
C ASP A 148 -2.40 10.09 7.17
N VAL A 149 -3.11 11.17 6.83
CA VAL A 149 -2.52 12.50 6.63
C VAL A 149 -3.33 13.59 7.31
N TRP A 150 -2.63 14.63 7.78
CA TRP A 150 -3.25 15.86 8.24
C TRP A 150 -3.49 16.80 7.07
N VAL A 151 -4.70 17.34 6.99
CA VAL A 151 -5.15 18.24 5.94
C VAL A 151 -5.70 19.50 6.58
N GLN A 152 -5.27 20.66 6.07
CA GLN A 152 -5.75 21.97 6.49
C GLN A 152 -6.79 22.48 5.50
N PHE A 153 -7.96 22.86 6.00
CA PHE A 153 -9.04 23.43 5.22
C PHE A 153 -9.05 24.94 5.42
N HIS A 154 -8.76 25.66 4.34
CA HIS A 154 -8.64 27.11 4.31
C HIS A 154 -9.85 27.75 3.62
N GLY A 155 -10.11 29.03 3.90
CA GLY A 155 -11.22 29.77 3.29
C GLY A 155 -12.60 29.41 3.85
N LEU A 156 -12.67 28.82 5.04
CA LEU A 156 -13.93 28.52 5.71
C LEU A 156 -14.60 29.81 6.19
N PRO A 157 -15.90 30.04 5.90
CA PRO A 157 -16.62 31.17 6.48
C PRO A 157 -16.69 31.08 8.00
N MET A 158 -16.81 32.24 8.65
CA MET A 158 -16.92 32.31 10.11
C MET A 158 -18.09 31.44 10.61
N GLY A 159 -17.84 30.64 11.66
CA GLY A 159 -18.82 29.73 12.24
C GLY A 159 -18.98 28.38 11.54
N PHE A 160 -18.27 28.11 10.44
CA PHE A 160 -18.34 26.81 9.76
C PHE A 160 -17.44 25.75 10.39
N ALA A 161 -16.42 26.16 11.15
CA ALA A 161 -15.47 25.26 11.81
C ALA A 161 -16.19 24.41 12.88
N SER A 162 -16.73 23.27 12.45
CA SER A 162 -17.45 22.29 13.27
C SER A 162 -16.84 20.91 13.06
N GLU A 163 -16.89 20.05 14.07
CA GLU A 163 -16.41 18.66 13.92
C GLU A 163 -17.28 17.90 12.91
N THR A 164 -18.59 18.17 12.88
CA THR A 164 -19.50 17.61 11.89
C THR A 164 -19.08 17.97 10.46
N LEU A 165 -18.72 19.23 10.21
CA LEU A 165 -18.21 19.64 8.90
C LEU A 165 -16.84 19.00 8.60
N ALA A 166 -15.95 18.94 9.59
CA ALA A 166 -14.64 18.28 9.47
C ALA A 166 -14.79 16.81 9.06
N ARG A 167 -15.70 16.08 9.71
CA ARG A 167 -16.03 14.69 9.41
C ARG A 167 -16.62 14.53 8.01
N ASN A 168 -17.61 15.36 7.66
CA ASN A 168 -18.26 15.29 6.35
C ASN A 168 -17.27 15.55 5.21
N ILE A 169 -16.44 16.59 5.31
CA ILE A 169 -15.44 16.89 4.28
C ILE A 169 -14.28 15.87 4.32
N GLY A 170 -13.84 15.43 5.49
CA GLY A 170 -12.83 14.38 5.63
C GLY A 170 -13.25 13.09 4.94
N ASN A 171 -14.53 12.73 5.05
CA ASN A 171 -15.12 11.58 4.36
C ASN A 171 -15.27 11.77 2.84
N VAL A 172 -15.21 13.01 2.34
CA VAL A 172 -15.14 13.28 0.89
C VAL A 172 -13.73 13.03 0.36
N MET A 173 -12.71 13.18 1.20
CA MET A 173 -11.30 12.93 0.82
C MET A 173 -10.88 11.47 0.96
N GLY A 174 -11.56 10.72 1.82
CA GLY A 174 -11.20 9.36 2.21
C GLY A 174 -11.98 8.96 3.45
N THR A 175 -11.32 8.39 4.46
CA THR A 175 -11.94 8.08 5.76
C THR A 175 -11.52 9.10 6.81
N TYR A 176 -12.47 9.80 7.41
CA TYR A 176 -12.18 10.70 8.54
C TYR A 176 -11.63 9.91 9.75
N LEU A 177 -10.55 10.42 10.35
CA LEU A 177 -9.92 9.83 11.54
C LEU A 177 -10.02 10.73 12.76
N ASP A 178 -9.69 12.02 12.60
CA ASP A 178 -9.57 12.92 13.74
C ASP A 178 -9.76 14.40 13.34
N TYR A 179 -10.08 15.22 14.33
CA TYR A 179 -10.27 16.65 14.22
C TYR A 179 -9.51 17.37 15.32
N ASN A 180 -8.62 18.30 14.94
CA ASN A 180 -7.88 19.07 15.94
C ASN A 180 -8.77 20.14 16.58
N SER A 181 -9.36 19.81 17.73
CA SER A 181 -10.21 20.72 18.51
C SER A 181 -9.44 21.84 19.21
N THR A 182 -8.16 21.62 19.52
CA THR A 182 -7.28 22.59 20.19
C THR A 182 -7.13 23.86 19.35
N PHE A 183 -7.21 23.72 18.02
CA PHE A 183 -7.15 24.83 17.08
C PHE A 183 -8.30 25.83 17.22
N ARG A 184 -9.46 25.43 17.77
CA ARG A 184 -10.57 26.37 18.02
C ARG A 184 -10.29 27.41 19.09
N ARG A 185 -9.36 27.13 20.02
CA ARG A 185 -9.09 28.03 21.15
C ARG A 185 -8.23 29.24 20.78
N ASN A 186 -7.59 29.21 19.61
CA ASN A 186 -6.75 30.30 19.15
C ASN A 186 -7.49 31.06 18.05
N SER A 187 -8.08 32.21 18.39
CA SER A 187 -8.89 33.09 17.51
C SER A 187 -8.15 33.64 16.27
N TRP A 188 -6.90 33.24 16.05
CA TRP A 188 -6.00 33.74 15.01
C TRP A 188 -5.74 32.73 13.88
N ASN A 189 -6.26 31.51 13.99
CA ASN A 189 -6.00 30.46 13.01
C ASN A 189 -7.06 30.43 11.91
N ASN A 190 -6.65 30.74 10.68
CA ASN A 190 -7.51 30.83 9.49
C ASN A 190 -7.91 29.48 8.85
N TYR A 191 -7.70 28.36 9.53
CA TYR A 191 -7.96 27.03 8.96
C TYR A 191 -8.45 25.98 9.96
N MET A 192 -9.16 24.99 9.44
CA MET A 192 -9.59 23.80 10.15
C MET A 192 -8.64 22.64 9.84
N ARG A 193 -8.12 21.94 10.85
CA ARG A 193 -7.17 20.83 10.64
C ARG A 193 -7.83 19.48 10.92
N VAL A 194 -7.82 18.61 9.91
CA VAL A 194 -8.51 17.32 9.89
C VAL A 194 -7.51 16.22 9.56
N ARG A 195 -7.61 15.07 10.24
CA ARG A 195 -6.87 13.87 9.89
C ARG A 195 -7.78 12.95 9.10
N ALA A 196 -7.32 12.52 7.93
CA ALA A 196 -8.04 11.58 7.09
C ALA A 196 -7.09 10.50 6.57
N GLN A 197 -7.61 9.29 6.42
CA GLN A 197 -6.98 8.21 5.69
C GLN A 197 -7.40 8.31 4.22
N ILE A 198 -6.45 8.52 3.33
CA ILE A 198 -6.71 8.76 1.90
C ILE A 198 -6.05 7.69 1.03
N ASN A 199 -6.64 7.40 -0.12
CA ASN A 199 -6.07 6.50 -1.12
C ASN A 199 -4.92 7.20 -1.86
N VAL A 200 -3.74 6.59 -1.89
CA VAL A 200 -2.55 7.16 -2.54
C VAL A 200 -2.53 6.97 -4.05
N GLU A 201 -3.37 6.08 -4.57
CA GLU A 201 -3.51 5.79 -6.00
C GLU A 201 -4.49 6.76 -6.69
N GLU A 202 -5.24 7.51 -5.90
CA GLU A 202 -6.21 8.50 -6.38
C GLU A 202 -5.64 9.93 -6.37
N PRO A 203 -6.09 10.79 -7.30
CA PRO A 203 -5.78 12.21 -7.26
C PRO A 203 -6.26 12.87 -5.96
N LEU A 204 -5.37 13.63 -5.33
CA LEU A 204 -5.70 14.43 -4.14
C LEU A 204 -6.75 15.51 -4.46
N ILE A 205 -7.69 15.74 -3.54
CA ILE A 205 -8.68 16.81 -3.68
C ILE A 205 -8.06 18.14 -3.24
N ARG A 206 -8.12 19.18 -4.08
CA ARG A 206 -7.48 20.50 -3.82
C ARG A 206 -8.43 21.56 -3.28
N LYS A 207 -9.69 21.48 -3.69
CA LYS A 207 -10.73 22.44 -3.31
C LYS A 207 -12.09 21.77 -3.30
N LYS A 208 -13.01 22.34 -2.54
CA LYS A 208 -14.42 21.95 -2.58
C LYS A 208 -15.29 23.20 -2.53
N ILE A 209 -16.42 23.18 -3.22
CA ILE A 209 -17.46 24.19 -3.06
C ILE A 209 -18.37 23.71 -1.94
N ILE A 210 -18.53 24.53 -0.91
CA ILE A 210 -19.46 24.29 0.20
C ILE A 210 -20.52 25.38 0.22
N ARG A 211 -21.73 25.05 0.68
CA ARG A 211 -22.83 26.00 0.79
C ARG A 211 -23.62 25.71 2.05
N LYS A 212 -23.81 26.72 2.91
CA LYS A 212 -24.80 26.66 3.99
C LYS A 212 -26.17 27.00 3.42
N GLN A 213 -27.20 26.35 3.93
CA GLN A 213 -28.58 26.62 3.51
C GLN A 213 -28.90 28.11 3.68
N GLY A 214 -29.35 28.75 2.61
CA GLY A 214 -29.63 30.20 2.58
C GLY A 214 -28.41 31.12 2.45
N ALA A 215 -27.20 30.59 2.19
CA ALA A 215 -26.00 31.37 1.92
C ALA A 215 -25.43 31.08 0.52
N GLU A 216 -24.58 31.99 0.04
CA GLU A 216 -23.85 31.82 -1.22
C GLU A 216 -22.80 30.69 -1.13
N PRO A 217 -22.52 29.99 -2.24
CA PRO A 217 -21.47 28.97 -2.28
C PRO A 217 -20.10 29.62 -2.05
N THR A 218 -19.28 28.97 -1.22
CA THR A 218 -17.90 29.39 -0.94
C THR A 218 -16.94 28.27 -1.30
N VAL A 219 -15.79 28.63 -1.88
CA VAL A 219 -14.72 27.68 -2.19
C VAL A 219 -13.80 27.57 -0.98
N ILE A 220 -13.57 26.34 -0.53
CA ILE A 220 -12.53 26.01 0.45
C ILE A 220 -11.37 25.31 -0.26
N THR A 221 -10.15 25.54 0.21
CA THR A 221 -8.93 24.94 -0.33
C THR A 221 -8.28 24.01 0.69
N PHE A 222 -7.55 23.02 0.20
CA PHE A 222 -6.96 21.95 0.99
C PHE A 222 -5.44 21.93 0.86
N ASN A 223 -4.75 22.00 2.00
CA ASN A 223 -3.31 21.82 2.07
C ASN A 223 -2.99 20.55 2.85
N TYR A 224 -2.32 19.60 2.21
CA TYR A 224 -1.89 18.35 2.82
C TYR A 224 -0.54 18.55 3.50
N GLU A 225 -0.41 18.13 4.75
CA GLU A 225 0.82 18.30 5.51
C GLU A 225 1.78 17.13 5.29
N ARG A 226 3.08 17.42 5.17
CA ARG A 226 4.17 16.43 5.16
C ARG A 226 4.04 15.34 4.09
N LEU A 227 3.56 15.70 2.89
CA LEU A 227 3.55 14.82 1.70
C LEU A 227 4.73 15.17 0.77
N PRO A 228 5.85 14.43 0.80
CA PRO A 228 7.09 14.84 0.12
C PRO A 228 7.13 14.61 -1.40
N LEU A 229 6.25 13.78 -1.97
CA LEU A 229 6.32 13.40 -3.38
C LEU A 229 4.91 13.23 -3.99
N ILE A 230 4.48 14.24 -4.74
CA ILE A 230 3.20 14.28 -5.46
C ILE A 230 3.50 14.58 -6.93
N CYS A 231 2.76 13.92 -7.82
CA CYS A 231 2.78 14.20 -9.24
C CYS A 231 1.97 15.46 -9.53
N TYR A 232 2.60 16.54 -9.98
CA TYR A 232 1.91 17.81 -10.22
C TYR A 232 1.04 17.83 -11.49
N LEU A 233 1.11 16.79 -12.32
CA LEU A 233 0.18 16.61 -13.44
C LEU A 233 -1.15 16.01 -12.98
N TYR A 234 -1.10 14.98 -12.14
CA TYR A 234 -2.28 14.17 -11.81
C TYR A 234 -2.68 14.20 -10.33
N GLY A 235 -1.89 14.80 -9.45
CA GLY A 235 -2.16 14.86 -8.02
C GLY A 235 -2.01 13.54 -7.29
N ILE A 236 -1.30 12.57 -7.89
CA ILE A 236 -1.12 11.23 -7.35
C ILE A 236 0.16 11.17 -6.53
N ILE A 237 0.12 10.47 -5.41
CA ILE A 237 1.26 10.34 -4.50
C ILE A 237 2.29 9.33 -5.06
N GLY A 238 3.58 9.58 -4.78
CA GLY A 238 4.64 8.57 -4.94
C GLY A 238 5.53 8.70 -6.16
N HIS A 239 5.29 9.67 -7.04
CA HIS A 239 6.16 9.93 -8.19
C HIS A 239 6.17 11.42 -8.58
N THR A 240 7.20 11.84 -9.31
CA THR A 240 7.29 13.15 -9.95
C THR A 240 6.60 13.15 -11.31
N GLU A 241 6.33 14.33 -11.88
CA GLU A 241 5.81 14.46 -13.25
C GLU A 241 6.67 13.69 -14.28
N THR A 242 7.99 13.75 -14.15
CA THR A 242 8.95 13.07 -15.04
C THR A 242 8.82 11.54 -15.02
N ASN A 243 8.29 10.99 -13.93
CA ASN A 243 8.18 9.55 -13.71
C ASN A 243 6.72 9.11 -13.72
N CYS A 244 5.82 9.94 -14.26
CA CYS A 244 4.40 9.64 -14.30
C CYS A 244 4.06 8.67 -15.43
N ARG A 245 3.73 7.42 -15.07
CA ARG A 245 3.35 6.38 -16.04
C ARG A 245 2.07 6.71 -16.82
N LYS A 246 1.16 7.53 -16.26
CA LYS A 246 -0.05 7.99 -16.96
C LYS A 246 0.24 8.85 -18.20
N LEU A 247 1.46 9.38 -18.33
CA LEU A 247 1.91 10.03 -19.57
C LEU A 247 1.99 9.07 -20.75
N LEU A 248 2.13 7.76 -20.52
CA LEU A 248 2.18 6.76 -21.57
C LEU A 248 0.80 6.43 -22.15
N GLU A 249 -0.27 6.85 -21.48
CA GLU A 249 -1.65 6.46 -21.78
C GLU A 249 -2.45 7.55 -22.53
N ARG A 250 -1.92 8.77 -22.70
CA ARG A 250 -2.65 9.92 -23.30
C ARG A 250 -1.84 10.66 -24.36
N SER A 251 -2.54 11.37 -25.26
CA SER A 251 -1.94 12.32 -26.21
C SER A 251 -1.51 13.61 -25.49
N GLU A 252 -0.47 14.29 -26.00
CA GLU A 252 0.15 15.48 -25.39
C GLU A 252 -0.82 16.66 -25.17
N GLU A 253 -1.95 16.67 -25.87
CA GLU A 253 -2.93 17.77 -25.92
C GLU A 253 -3.85 17.86 -24.70
N GLU A 254 -3.91 16.83 -23.86
CA GLU A 254 -4.81 16.76 -22.69
C GLU A 254 -4.13 17.06 -21.34
N ILE A 255 -2.82 17.37 -21.36
CA ILE A 255 -2.03 17.58 -20.14
C ILE A 255 -2.23 19.01 -19.63
N SER A 256 -3.17 19.21 -18.71
CA SER A 256 -3.28 20.47 -17.97
C SER A 256 -2.49 20.43 -16.66
N ARG A 257 -1.65 21.44 -16.42
CA ARG A 257 -0.93 21.60 -15.14
C ARG A 257 -1.89 22.10 -14.07
N GLU A 258 -2.63 21.18 -13.48
CA GLU A 258 -3.59 21.54 -12.44
C GLU A 258 -2.93 21.78 -11.08
N TRP A 259 -1.75 21.23 -10.81
CA TRP A 259 -1.06 21.42 -9.54
C TRP A 259 0.10 22.42 -9.72
N THR A 260 0.01 23.54 -9.01
CA THR A 260 1.10 24.52 -8.92
C THR A 260 1.71 24.48 -7.52
N GLY A 261 2.97 24.89 -7.38
CA GLY A 261 3.73 24.84 -6.11
C GLY A 261 3.13 25.66 -4.94
N GLY A 262 1.99 26.34 -5.14
CA GLY A 262 1.19 26.95 -4.08
C GLY A 262 0.40 25.94 -3.24
N ILE A 263 0.26 24.69 -3.71
CA ILE A 263 -0.23 23.57 -2.89
C ILE A 263 0.95 23.13 -2.02
N SER A 264 1.12 23.89 -0.94
CA SER A 264 2.20 23.71 0.00
C SER A 264 2.00 22.40 0.76
N ALA A 265 2.59 21.32 0.26
CA ALA A 265 3.01 20.20 1.10
C ALA A 265 4.20 20.64 1.95
N ARG A 266 3.92 21.44 2.99
CA ARG A 266 4.90 21.79 4.03
C ARG A 266 4.87 20.73 5.14
#